data_AF-A0A7L0MAA1-F1
#
_entry.id   AF-A0A7L0MAA1-F1
#
_cell.length_a   1.000
_cell.length_b   1.000
_cell.length_c   1.000
_cell.angle_alpha   90.00
_cell.angle_beta   90.00
_cell.angle_gamma   90.00
#
_symmetry.space_group_name_H-M   'P 1'
#
loop_
_entity.id
_entity.type
_entity.pdbx_description
1 polymer ?
#
loop_
_entity_poly.entity_id
_entity_poly.type
_entity_poly.pdbx_seq_one_letter_code
_entity_poly.pdbx_strand_id
1 'polypeptide(L)'
;RYVRKDGKCNVHHGNVRETYRYLTDIFTTLVDLKWRFNLLIFVMVYTVTWLFFGMIWWLIAYMRGDMDHIGDSTWTPCVSNLNGFVSAFLFSIETETTIGYGYRVITDKCPEGIILLLVQSVLGSIVNAFMVGCMFVKISQPKKRAETLVFSTNAVISMRDGKLCLMFRVGDLRNSHIVEASIRAKLIKSKQTKEGEFIPLNQTDINVGYYTGDDRLFLVSPLIISHEINQQSPFWEISKAQLPKEELEIVVILEGMVEAT
;
A
#
# COMPACT_ATOMS: atom_id res chain seq x y z
N ARG A 1 23.52 -4.93 9.45
CA ARG A 1 23.11 -4.15 8.26
C ARG A 1 21.72 -3.56 8.47
N TYR A 2 21.58 -2.27 8.19
CA TYR A 2 20.38 -1.48 8.32
C TYR A 2 19.38 -1.75 7.18
N VAL A 3 19.87 -1.87 5.94
CA VAL A 3 19.05 -2.16 4.75
C VAL A 3 19.54 -3.44 4.06
N ARG A 4 18.61 -4.34 3.74
CA ARG A 4 18.89 -5.58 2.99
C ARG A 4 19.15 -5.28 1.50
N LYS A 5 19.73 -6.24 0.77
CA LYS A 5 20.00 -6.05 -0.68
C LYS A 5 18.71 -5.95 -1.52
N ASP A 6 17.58 -6.42 -0.99
CA ASP A 6 16.24 -6.28 -1.60
C ASP A 6 15.55 -4.96 -1.23
N GLY A 7 16.24 -4.04 -0.56
CA GLY A 7 15.71 -2.73 -0.16
C GLY A 7 14.90 -2.72 1.13
N LYS A 8 14.63 -3.87 1.77
CA LYS A 8 13.89 -3.91 3.04
C LYS A 8 14.75 -3.41 4.20
N CYS A 9 14.20 -2.48 4.98
CA CYS A 9 14.82 -1.96 6.20
C CYS A 9 14.62 -2.92 7.38
N ASN A 10 15.69 -3.21 8.13
CA ASN A 10 15.63 -4.01 9.36
C ASN A 10 15.32 -3.12 10.57
N VAL A 11 14.19 -2.42 10.52
CA VAL A 11 13.76 -1.50 11.60
C VAL A 11 12.39 -1.93 12.08
N HIS A 12 12.27 -2.11 13.40
CA HIS A 12 11.00 -2.36 14.07
C HIS A 12 10.68 -1.16 14.97
N HIS A 13 9.56 -0.51 14.69
CA HIS A 13 9.07 0.60 15.53
C HIS A 13 8.42 0.02 16.80
N GLY A 14 9.19 -0.03 17.89
CA GLY A 14 8.69 -0.41 19.21
C GLY A 14 8.10 0.78 19.98
N ASN A 15 7.27 0.48 20.98
CA ASN A 15 6.73 1.46 21.95
C ASN A 15 5.99 2.67 21.34
N VAL A 16 5.26 2.46 20.25
CA VAL A 16 4.35 3.49 19.71
C VAL A 16 3.16 3.64 20.66
N ARG A 17 3.19 4.67 21.52
CA ARG A 17 2.13 4.91 22.53
C ARG A 17 0.78 5.28 21.92
N GLU A 18 0.78 5.89 20.75
CA GLU A 18 -0.42 6.45 20.11
C GLU A 18 -0.89 5.60 18.93
N THR A 19 -1.30 4.36 19.21
CA THR A 19 -1.78 3.41 18.20
C THR A 19 -3.07 3.84 17.51
N TYR A 20 -3.86 4.72 18.15
CA TYR A 20 -5.09 5.26 17.55
C TYR A 20 -4.83 6.04 16.25
N ARG A 21 -3.62 6.57 16.04
CA ARG A 21 -3.25 7.27 14.80
C ARG A 21 -3.37 6.37 13.56
N TYR A 22 -3.14 5.06 13.71
CA TYR A 22 -3.36 4.10 12.62
C TYR A 22 -4.84 3.96 12.24
N LEU A 23 -5.76 4.17 13.19
CA LEU A 23 -7.20 4.13 12.92
C LEU A 23 -7.71 5.46 12.36
N THR A 24 -7.11 6.58 12.76
CA THR A 24 -7.43 7.90 12.19
C THR A 24 -7.18 7.91 10.68
N ASP A 25 -6.13 7.23 10.21
CA ASP A 25 -5.87 7.00 8.80
C ASP A 25 -6.08 5.53 8.42
N ILE A 26 -7.34 5.11 8.50
CA ILE A 26 -7.74 3.73 8.20
C ILE A 26 -7.49 3.38 6.73
N PHE A 27 -7.56 4.36 5.82
CA PHE A 27 -7.38 4.12 4.39
C PHE A 27 -5.95 3.70 4.06
N THR A 28 -4.93 4.43 4.55
CA THR A 28 -3.54 4.03 4.33
C THR A 28 -3.23 2.69 4.99
N THR A 29 -3.77 2.47 6.20
CA THR A 29 -3.60 1.21 6.93
C THR A 29 -4.15 0.02 6.13
N LEU A 30 -5.36 0.12 5.57
CA LEU A 30 -5.95 -0.94 4.74
C LEU A 30 -5.13 -1.21 3.48
N VAL A 31 -4.68 -0.16 2.82
CA VAL A 31 -3.87 -0.27 1.60
C VAL A 31 -2.51 -0.89 1.90
N ASP A 32 -1.89 -0.63 3.06
CA ASP A 32 -0.58 -1.17 3.43
C ASP A 32 -0.62 -2.61 4.00
N LEU A 33 -1.78 -3.11 4.42
CA LEU A 33 -1.94 -4.50 4.88
C LEU A 33 -1.52 -5.52 3.80
N LYS A 34 -1.12 -6.72 4.23
CA LYS A 34 -0.84 -7.81 3.27
C LYS A 34 -2.10 -8.20 2.51
N TRP A 35 -1.95 -8.65 1.26
CA TRP A 35 -3.06 -9.08 0.39
C TRP A 35 -4.05 -10.05 1.06
N ARG A 36 -3.55 -11.00 1.87
CA ARG A 36 -4.39 -11.96 2.60
C ARG A 36 -5.37 -11.29 3.56
N PHE A 37 -4.90 -10.27 4.29
CA PHE A 37 -5.76 -9.52 5.22
C PHE A 37 -6.70 -8.58 4.47
N ASN A 38 -6.24 -7.96 3.38
CA ASN A 38 -7.10 -7.10 2.57
C ASN A 38 -8.28 -7.88 1.96
N LEU A 39 -8.01 -9.07 1.41
CA LEU A 39 -9.06 -9.95 0.87
C LEU A 39 -10.00 -10.46 1.98
N LEU A 40 -9.47 -10.77 3.16
CA LEU A 40 -10.29 -11.16 4.31
C LEU A 40 -11.24 -10.03 4.73
N ILE A 41 -10.72 -8.81 4.87
CA ILE A 41 -11.51 -7.63 5.23
C ILE A 41 -12.56 -7.33 4.16
N PHE A 42 -12.20 -7.43 2.87
CA PHE A 42 -13.13 -7.25 1.77
C PHE A 42 -14.32 -8.21 1.89
N VAL A 43 -14.06 -9.52 2.02
CA VAL A 43 -15.12 -10.52 2.19
C VAL A 43 -15.94 -10.28 3.46
N MET A 44 -15.29 -9.95 4.57
CA MET A 44 -15.96 -9.66 5.84
C MET A 44 -16.89 -8.45 5.74
N VAL A 45 -16.47 -7.35 5.10
CA VAL A 45 -17.32 -6.16 5.02
C VAL A 45 -18.58 -6.42 4.21
N TYR A 46 -18.47 -7.01 3.01
CA TYR A 46 -19.67 -7.34 2.21
C TYR A 46 -20.57 -8.36 2.91
N THR A 47 -20.00 -9.40 3.51
CA THR A 47 -20.83 -10.40 4.21
C THR A 47 -21.54 -9.80 5.43
N VAL A 48 -20.88 -8.91 6.18
CA VAL A 48 -21.49 -8.22 7.33
C VAL A 48 -22.57 -7.23 6.87
N THR A 49 -22.37 -6.47 5.79
CA THR A 49 -23.41 -5.57 5.26
C THR A 49 -24.65 -6.36 4.80
N TRP A 50 -24.45 -7.45 4.04
CA TRP A 50 -25.55 -8.31 3.60
C TRP A 50 -26.28 -8.99 4.75
N LEU A 51 -25.56 -9.45 5.78
CA LEU A 51 -26.18 -10.04 6.97
C LEU A 51 -26.94 -8.99 7.79
N PHE A 52 -26.38 -7.79 7.93
CA PHE A 52 -27.00 -6.69 8.66
C PHE A 52 -28.31 -6.26 7.99
N PHE A 53 -28.27 -5.94 6.70
CA PHE A 53 -29.49 -5.57 5.96
C PHE A 53 -30.46 -6.74 5.83
N GLY A 54 -29.99 -7.96 5.60
CA GLY A 54 -30.82 -9.16 5.58
C GLY A 54 -31.56 -9.39 6.90
N MET A 55 -30.92 -9.13 8.04
CA MET A 55 -31.56 -9.18 9.35
C MET A 55 -32.64 -8.11 9.51
N ILE A 56 -32.39 -6.87 9.05
CA ILE A 56 -33.40 -5.80 9.11
C ILE A 56 -34.59 -6.11 8.19
N TRP A 57 -34.36 -6.60 6.97
CA TRP A 57 -35.43 -7.04 6.08
C TRP A 57 -36.29 -8.14 6.69
N TRP A 58 -35.64 -9.13 7.32
CA TRP A 58 -36.34 -10.18 8.03
C TRP A 58 -37.12 -9.65 9.23
N LEU A 59 -36.56 -8.70 9.99
CA LEU A 59 -37.22 -8.07 11.14
C LEU A 59 -38.46 -7.28 10.72
N ILE A 60 -38.39 -6.51 9.61
CA ILE A 60 -39.55 -5.78 9.08
C ILE A 60 -40.65 -6.76 8.67
N ALA A 61 -40.30 -7.82 7.93
CA ALA A 61 -41.26 -8.85 7.55
C ALA A 61 -41.89 -9.54 8.78
N TYR A 62 -41.11 -9.79 9.82
CA TYR A 62 -41.57 -10.38 11.08
C TYR A 62 -42.51 -9.45 11.86
N MET A 63 -42.11 -8.19 12.09
CA MET A 63 -42.92 -7.22 12.84
C MET A 63 -44.24 -6.89 12.14
N ARG A 64 -44.25 -6.93 10.80
CA ARG A 64 -45.44 -6.69 9.99
C ARG A 64 -46.41 -7.89 9.97
N GLY A 65 -45.95 -9.08 10.37
CA GLY A 65 -46.73 -10.31 10.28
C GLY A 65 -46.76 -10.91 8.88
N ASP A 66 -45.84 -10.53 7.99
CA ASP A 66 -45.76 -11.06 6.62
C ASP A 66 -45.47 -12.56 6.61
N MET A 67 -44.75 -13.06 7.62
CA MET A 67 -44.44 -14.48 7.76
C MET A 67 -45.62 -15.33 8.26
N ASP A 68 -46.62 -14.73 8.91
CA ASP A 68 -47.80 -15.44 9.43
C ASP A 68 -48.87 -15.67 8.36
N HIS A 69 -48.86 -14.85 7.30
CA HIS A 69 -49.85 -14.87 6.21
C HIS A 69 -49.28 -15.46 4.91
N ILE A 70 -48.27 -16.34 4.99
CA ILE A 70 -47.67 -16.96 3.81
C ILE A 70 -48.71 -17.86 3.11
N GLY A 71 -49.06 -17.50 1.88
CA GLY A 71 -50.04 -18.22 1.07
C GLY A 71 -51.48 -17.67 1.17
N ASP A 72 -51.70 -16.61 1.96
CA ASP A 72 -52.96 -15.87 1.95
C ASP A 72 -53.04 -15.00 0.70
N SER A 73 -54.12 -15.14 -0.08
CA SER A 73 -54.34 -14.37 -1.31
C SER A 73 -54.77 -12.92 -1.05
N THR A 74 -55.17 -12.60 0.18
CA THR A 74 -55.62 -11.25 0.57
C THR A 74 -54.50 -10.37 1.13
N TRP A 75 -53.43 -10.99 1.64
CA TRP A 75 -52.27 -10.29 2.19
C TRP A 75 -51.20 -10.07 1.13
N THR A 76 -50.64 -8.87 1.10
CA THR A 76 -49.52 -8.52 0.22
C THR A 76 -48.32 -8.16 1.08
N PRO A 77 -47.26 -9.00 1.09
CA PRO A 77 -46.10 -8.78 1.95
C PRO A 77 -45.27 -7.59 1.45
N CYS A 78 -44.42 -7.07 2.33
CA CYS A 78 -43.49 -5.99 1.98
C CYS A 78 -42.54 -6.39 0.85
N VAL A 79 -42.05 -7.64 0.89
CA VAL A 79 -41.24 -8.27 -0.15
C VAL A 79 -41.86 -9.62 -0.50
N SER A 80 -42.11 -9.84 -1.78
CA SER A 80 -42.66 -11.12 -2.26
C SER A 80 -41.66 -12.27 -2.08
N ASN A 81 -42.18 -13.48 -1.82
CA ASN A 81 -41.40 -14.72 -1.70
C ASN A 81 -40.31 -14.68 -0.62
N LEU A 82 -40.59 -14.00 0.50
CA LEU A 82 -39.72 -13.93 1.67
C LEU A 82 -40.20 -14.95 2.73
N ASN A 83 -39.77 -16.20 2.57
CA ASN A 83 -40.24 -17.34 3.38
C ASN A 83 -39.50 -17.51 4.73
N GLY A 84 -38.40 -16.78 4.94
CA GLY A 84 -37.58 -16.85 6.16
C GLY A 84 -36.30 -16.04 6.06
N PHE A 85 -35.38 -16.24 7.02
CA PHE A 85 -34.14 -15.45 7.10
C PHE A 85 -33.23 -15.62 5.87
N VAL A 86 -33.09 -16.84 5.35
CA VAL A 86 -32.23 -17.10 4.18
C VAL A 86 -32.75 -16.36 2.94
N SER A 87 -34.07 -16.28 2.75
CA SER A 87 -34.64 -15.49 1.65
C SER A 87 -34.48 -13.98 1.86
N ALA A 88 -34.49 -13.48 3.10
CA ALA A 88 -34.16 -12.08 3.39
C ALA A 88 -32.69 -11.78 3.06
N PHE A 89 -31.78 -12.70 3.43
CA PHE A 89 -30.37 -12.57 3.12
C PHE A 89 -30.12 -12.55 1.60
N LEU A 90 -30.75 -13.45 0.84
CA LEU A 90 -30.68 -13.43 -0.62
C LEU A 90 -31.24 -12.12 -1.20
N PHE A 91 -32.38 -11.64 -0.70
CA PHE A 91 -32.93 -10.35 -1.12
C PHE A 91 -31.99 -9.19 -0.82
N SER A 92 -31.32 -9.22 0.34
CA SER A 92 -30.34 -8.21 0.73
C SER A 92 -29.16 -8.16 -0.23
N ILE A 93 -28.66 -9.33 -0.67
CA ILE A 93 -27.60 -9.40 -1.69
C ILE A 93 -28.13 -8.86 -3.02
N GLU A 94 -29.27 -9.40 -3.50
CA GLU A 94 -29.89 -9.01 -4.77
C GLU A 94 -30.07 -7.48 -4.89
N THR A 95 -30.42 -6.85 -3.77
CA THR A 95 -30.62 -5.40 -3.65
C THR A 95 -29.30 -4.64 -3.59
N GLU A 96 -28.38 -5.00 -2.69
CA GLU A 96 -27.13 -4.25 -2.50
C GLU A 96 -26.18 -4.37 -3.69
N THR A 97 -26.10 -5.55 -4.31
CA THR A 97 -25.29 -5.77 -5.53
C THR A 97 -26.05 -5.41 -6.80
N THR A 98 -27.28 -4.90 -6.68
CA THR A 98 -28.14 -4.49 -7.79
C THR A 98 -28.33 -5.57 -8.87
N ILE A 99 -28.36 -6.84 -8.46
CA ILE A 99 -28.64 -7.97 -9.38
C ILE A 99 -30.16 -8.04 -9.65
N GLY A 100 -30.95 -7.96 -8.57
CA GLY A 100 -32.42 -7.90 -8.63
C GLY A 100 -33.06 -8.96 -9.53
N TYR A 101 -32.97 -10.25 -9.16
CA TYR A 101 -33.48 -11.34 -10.01
C TYR A 101 -34.98 -11.25 -10.31
N GLY A 102 -35.74 -10.46 -9.55
CA GLY A 102 -37.17 -10.21 -9.78
C GLY A 102 -38.09 -11.30 -9.24
N TYR A 103 -37.54 -12.34 -8.60
CA TYR A 103 -38.31 -13.32 -7.85
C TYR A 103 -38.78 -12.75 -6.50
N ARG A 104 -37.93 -11.92 -5.88
CA ARG A 104 -38.22 -11.17 -4.65
C ARG A 104 -38.33 -9.70 -5.00
N VAL A 105 -39.53 -9.15 -4.85
CA VAL A 105 -39.86 -7.80 -5.29
C VAL A 105 -40.52 -7.04 -4.15
N ILE A 106 -40.06 -5.80 -3.94
CA ILE A 106 -40.65 -4.88 -2.97
C ILE A 106 -42.02 -4.39 -3.46
N THR A 107 -42.97 -4.23 -2.54
CA THR A 107 -44.32 -3.73 -2.84
C THR A 107 -44.55 -2.33 -2.25
N ASP A 108 -45.64 -1.69 -2.66
CA ASP A 108 -46.08 -0.37 -2.19
C ASP A 108 -46.68 -0.38 -0.77
N LYS A 109 -46.84 -1.56 -0.17
CA LYS A 109 -47.61 -1.76 1.06
C LYS A 109 -46.86 -1.38 2.33
N CYS A 110 -45.54 -1.25 2.26
CA CYS A 110 -44.66 -0.97 3.40
C CYS A 110 -43.77 0.28 3.15
N PRO A 111 -44.10 1.44 3.75
CA PRO A 111 -43.23 2.62 3.63
C PRO A 111 -41.86 2.40 4.29
N GLU A 112 -41.81 1.59 5.36
CA GLU A 112 -40.57 1.21 6.05
C GLU A 112 -39.58 0.47 5.13
N GLY A 113 -40.09 -0.44 4.30
CA GLY A 113 -39.27 -1.16 3.31
C GLY A 113 -38.69 -0.22 2.25
N ILE A 114 -39.47 0.75 1.78
CA ILE A 114 -38.99 1.74 0.79
C ILE A 114 -37.86 2.59 1.37
N ILE A 115 -37.99 3.05 2.62
CA ILE A 115 -36.94 3.81 3.30
C ILE A 115 -35.69 2.94 3.48
N LEU A 116 -35.85 1.68 3.90
CA LEU A 116 -34.74 0.75 4.04
C LEU A 116 -34.01 0.50 2.71
N LEU A 117 -34.75 0.30 1.63
CA LEU A 117 -34.21 0.14 0.28
C LEU A 117 -33.35 1.35 -0.14
N LEU A 118 -33.83 2.56 0.15
CA LEU A 118 -33.10 3.79 -0.14
C LEU A 118 -31.80 3.89 0.68
N VAL A 119 -31.89 3.64 1.99
CA VAL A 119 -30.71 3.64 2.88
C VAL A 119 -29.69 2.58 2.46
N GLN A 120 -30.15 1.36 2.14
CA GLN A 120 -29.31 0.27 1.68
C GLN A 120 -28.61 0.59 0.37
N SER A 121 -29.33 1.17 -0.60
CA SER A 121 -28.75 1.57 -1.89
C SER A 121 -27.66 2.64 -1.74
N VAL A 122 -27.88 3.63 -0.87
CA VAL A 122 -26.90 4.70 -0.60
C VAL A 122 -25.68 4.15 0.13
N LEU A 123 -25.87 3.42 1.24
CA LEU A 123 -24.77 2.88 2.02
C LEU A 123 -23.99 1.79 1.26
N GLY A 124 -24.69 0.95 0.49
CA GLY A 124 -24.06 -0.04 -0.39
C GLY A 124 -23.16 0.60 -1.43
N SER A 125 -23.58 1.71 -2.04
CA SER A 125 -22.75 2.48 -2.99
C SER A 125 -21.49 3.05 -2.32
N ILE A 126 -21.61 3.57 -1.09
CA ILE A 126 -20.46 4.12 -0.32
C ILE A 126 -19.47 3.00 0.03
N VAL A 127 -19.95 1.87 0.56
CA VAL A 127 -19.10 0.72 0.92
C VAL A 127 -18.40 0.17 -0.32
N ASN A 128 -19.13 0.02 -1.42
CA ASN A 128 -18.58 -0.46 -2.68
C ASN A 128 -17.50 0.49 -3.23
N ALA A 129 -17.76 1.79 -3.27
CA ALA A 129 -16.78 2.78 -3.72
C ALA A 129 -15.51 2.77 -2.85
N PHE A 130 -15.66 2.67 -1.52
CA PHE A 130 -14.53 2.59 -0.60
C PHE A 130 -13.69 1.33 -0.84
N MET A 131 -14.31 0.16 -0.95
CA MET A 131 -13.61 -1.11 -1.12
C MET A 131 -12.93 -1.23 -2.48
N VAL A 132 -13.64 -0.88 -3.56
CA VAL A 132 -13.07 -0.87 -4.92
C VAL A 132 -11.95 0.15 -5.02
N GLY A 133 -12.11 1.35 -4.45
CA GLY A 133 -11.06 2.37 -4.39
C GLY A 133 -9.81 1.89 -3.66
N CYS A 134 -9.98 1.24 -2.50
CA CYS A 134 -8.88 0.64 -1.76
C CYS A 134 -8.15 -0.46 -2.57
N MET A 135 -8.89 -1.32 -3.27
CA MET A 135 -8.29 -2.34 -4.14
C MET A 135 -7.55 -1.72 -5.31
N PHE A 136 -8.15 -0.73 -5.98
CA PHE A 136 -7.53 -0.02 -7.11
C PHE A 136 -6.21 0.62 -6.70
N VAL A 137 -6.20 1.40 -5.62
CA VAL A 137 -4.97 2.03 -5.10
C VAL A 137 -3.92 0.97 -4.78
N LYS A 138 -4.30 -0.14 -4.12
CA LYS A 138 -3.37 -1.22 -3.77
C LYS A 138 -2.76 -1.91 -5.00
N ILE A 139 -3.53 -2.08 -6.07
CA ILE A 139 -3.05 -2.67 -7.34
C ILE A 139 -2.11 -1.71 -8.05
N SER A 140 -2.45 -0.42 -8.07
CA SER A 140 -1.72 0.65 -8.74
C SER A 140 -0.46 1.10 -7.99
N GLN A 141 -0.19 0.58 -6.78
CA GLN A 141 0.99 0.97 -6.02
C GLN A 141 2.29 0.72 -6.81
N PRO A 142 3.17 1.72 -6.93
CA PRO A 142 4.42 1.61 -7.70
C PRO A 142 5.47 0.71 -7.03
N LYS A 143 5.22 0.21 -5.81
CA LYS A 143 6.12 -0.66 -5.04
C LYS A 143 6.55 -1.91 -5.84
N LYS A 144 5.72 -2.41 -6.76
CA LYS A 144 6.10 -3.54 -7.64
C LYS A 144 7.15 -3.17 -8.69
N ARG A 145 7.30 -1.90 -9.07
CA ARG A 145 8.31 -1.47 -10.05
C ARG A 145 9.72 -1.41 -9.45
N ALA A 146 9.84 -1.26 -8.13
CA ALA A 146 11.12 -1.42 -7.45
C ALA A 146 11.73 -2.82 -7.67
N GLU A 147 10.92 -3.84 -7.98
CA GLU A 147 11.43 -5.19 -8.30
C GLU A 147 12.10 -5.25 -9.68
N THR A 148 11.80 -4.33 -10.60
CA THR A 148 12.45 -4.28 -11.93
C THR A 148 13.64 -3.34 -11.98
N LEU A 149 13.89 -2.59 -10.91
CA LEU A 149 15.09 -1.78 -10.75
C LEU A 149 16.14 -2.57 -10.01
N VAL A 150 17.28 -2.76 -10.67
CA VAL A 150 18.35 -3.61 -10.18
C VAL A 150 19.58 -2.79 -9.88
N PHE A 151 20.22 -3.09 -8.75
CA PHE A 151 21.52 -2.58 -8.38
C PHE A 151 22.57 -3.68 -8.53
N SER A 152 23.81 -3.31 -8.81
CA SER A 152 24.92 -4.27 -8.78
C SER A 152 25.08 -4.86 -7.39
N THR A 153 25.37 -6.17 -7.34
CA THR A 153 25.61 -6.88 -6.07
C THR A 153 26.73 -6.25 -5.25
N ASN A 154 27.78 -5.80 -5.95
CA ASN A 154 28.99 -5.23 -5.40
C ASN A 154 29.17 -3.77 -5.85
N ALA A 155 29.80 -2.98 -4.98
CA ALA A 155 30.43 -1.72 -5.34
C ALA A 155 31.93 -1.96 -5.52
N VAL A 156 32.57 -1.19 -6.39
CA VAL A 156 34.00 -1.30 -6.70
C VAL A 156 34.68 0.06 -6.48
N ILE A 157 35.94 0.03 -6.05
CA ILE A 157 36.78 1.22 -5.96
C ILE A 157 37.95 1.04 -6.91
N SER A 158 38.12 1.98 -7.84
CA SER A 158 39.27 2.00 -8.75
C SER A 158 39.60 3.42 -9.18
N MET A 159 40.77 3.57 -9.83
CA MET A 159 41.16 4.82 -10.46
C MET A 159 40.33 5.05 -11.73
N ARG A 160 39.88 6.29 -11.94
CA ARG A 160 39.22 6.78 -13.15
C ARG A 160 39.72 8.20 -13.41
N ASP A 161 40.36 8.41 -14.55
CA ASP A 161 40.93 9.71 -14.94
C ASP A 161 41.78 10.38 -13.85
N GLY A 162 42.64 9.58 -13.20
CA GLY A 162 43.55 10.05 -12.15
C GLY A 162 42.90 10.26 -10.77
N LYS A 163 41.61 9.98 -10.62
CA LYS A 163 40.87 10.13 -9.36
C LYS A 163 40.39 8.77 -8.85
N LEU A 164 40.39 8.59 -7.53
CA LEU A 164 39.86 7.38 -6.91
C LEU A 164 38.34 7.49 -6.81
N CYS A 165 37.61 6.52 -7.36
CA CYS A 165 36.15 6.57 -7.42
C CYS A 165 35.52 5.31 -6.83
N LEU A 166 34.48 5.49 -6.02
CA LEU A 166 33.57 4.43 -5.60
C LEU A 166 32.43 4.32 -6.60
N MET A 167 32.18 3.13 -7.11
CA MET A 167 31.25 2.91 -8.21
C MET A 167 30.30 1.74 -7.94
N PHE A 168 29.05 1.89 -8.33
CA PHE A 168 28.05 0.83 -8.38
C PHE A 168 27.18 1.00 -9.63
N ARG A 169 26.58 -0.08 -10.12
CA ARG A 169 25.75 -0.05 -11.33
C ARG A 169 24.28 -0.07 -10.95
N VAL A 170 23.47 0.65 -11.69
CA VAL A 170 22.01 0.64 -11.61
C VAL A 170 21.43 0.36 -13.00
N GLY A 171 20.29 -0.32 -13.08
CA GLY A 171 19.59 -0.59 -14.33
C GLY A 171 18.09 -0.74 -14.14
N ASP A 172 17.33 -0.39 -15.18
CA ASP A 172 15.91 -0.74 -15.32
C ASP A 172 15.80 -1.94 -16.27
N LEU A 173 15.07 -2.98 -15.85
CA LEU A 173 14.80 -4.15 -16.68
C LEU A 173 13.66 -3.92 -17.67
N ARG A 174 12.87 -2.84 -17.53
CA ARG A 174 11.75 -2.52 -18.42
C ARG A 174 12.16 -1.53 -19.52
N ASN A 175 11.40 -1.58 -20.62
CA ASN A 175 11.52 -0.60 -21.71
C ASN A 175 10.86 0.76 -21.36
N SER A 176 9.89 0.77 -20.44
CA SER A 176 9.26 2.01 -19.93
C SER A 176 10.27 2.82 -19.14
N HIS A 177 10.19 4.14 -19.19
CA HIS A 177 11.13 5.02 -18.52
C HIS A 177 10.74 5.34 -17.08
N ILE A 178 11.73 5.69 -16.27
CA ILE A 178 11.52 6.36 -14.98
C ILE A 178 11.71 7.85 -15.20
N VAL A 179 10.62 8.59 -15.05
CA VAL A 179 10.59 10.03 -15.24
C VAL A 179 11.17 10.69 -13.99
N GLU A 180 12.00 11.72 -14.16
CA GLU A 180 12.71 12.39 -13.06
C GLU A 180 13.50 11.41 -12.16
N ALA A 181 14.13 10.41 -12.78
CA ALA A 181 14.98 9.49 -12.05
C ALA A 181 16.12 10.25 -11.36
N SER A 182 16.29 10.05 -10.06
CA SER A 182 17.37 10.65 -9.27
C SER A 182 18.01 9.62 -8.35
N ILE A 183 19.34 9.67 -8.21
CA ILE A 183 20.09 8.76 -7.37
C ILE A 183 20.72 9.49 -6.19
N ARG A 184 20.58 8.91 -5.01
CA ARG A 184 21.19 9.41 -3.77
C ARG A 184 21.87 8.27 -3.03
N ALA A 185 22.91 8.59 -2.28
CA ALA A 185 23.63 7.61 -1.47
C ALA A 185 23.90 8.16 -0.07
N LYS A 186 23.68 7.33 0.94
CA LYS A 186 23.97 7.64 2.34
C LYS A 186 25.00 6.66 2.87
N LEU A 187 26.04 7.18 3.51
CA LEU A 187 26.90 6.41 4.39
C LEU A 187 26.23 6.32 5.76
N ILE A 188 26.10 5.10 6.27
CA ILE A 188 25.61 4.80 7.61
C ILE A 188 26.79 4.24 8.40
N LYS A 189 27.15 4.96 9.46
CA LYS A 189 28.22 4.57 10.39
C LYS A 189 27.92 5.11 11.78
N SER A 190 28.25 4.37 12.82
CA SER A 190 28.24 4.91 14.18
C SER A 190 29.34 5.96 14.34
N LYS A 191 29.05 7.07 15.03
CA LYS A 191 30.06 8.08 15.36
C LYS A 191 29.96 8.50 16.81
N GLN A 192 31.08 8.99 17.34
CA GLN A 192 31.12 9.74 18.59
C GLN A 192 31.57 11.17 18.28
N THR A 193 30.87 12.16 18.83
CA THR A 193 31.26 13.57 18.70
C THR A 193 32.44 13.90 19.60
N LYS A 194 33.09 15.05 19.40
CA LYS A 194 34.20 15.48 20.26
C LYS A 194 33.74 15.77 21.68
N GLU A 195 32.47 16.13 21.83
CA GLU A 195 31.79 16.41 23.09
C GLU A 195 31.36 15.12 23.83
N GLY A 196 31.51 13.95 23.20
CA GLY A 196 31.24 12.64 23.79
C GLY A 196 29.88 12.03 23.44
N GLU A 197 29.05 12.69 22.62
CA GLU A 197 27.74 12.17 22.20
C GLU A 197 27.92 10.98 21.24
N PHE A 198 27.30 9.85 21.55
CA PHE A 198 27.27 8.68 20.68
C PHE A 198 26.04 8.69 19.78
N ILE A 199 26.26 8.66 18.47
CA ILE A 199 25.21 8.61 17.45
C ILE A 199 25.24 7.23 16.79
N PRO A 200 24.26 6.34 17.07
CA PRO A 200 24.32 4.94 16.67
C PRO A 200 24.36 4.70 15.16
N LEU A 201 23.54 5.40 14.38
CA LEU A 201 23.41 5.23 12.93
C LEU A 201 23.46 6.59 12.24
N ASN A 202 24.61 7.26 12.34
CA ASN A 202 24.78 8.56 11.72
C ASN A 202 24.75 8.42 10.20
N GLN A 203 23.96 9.27 9.55
CA GLN A 203 23.74 9.24 8.11
C GLN A 203 24.43 10.46 7.49
N THR A 204 25.43 10.23 6.66
CA THR A 204 26.11 11.29 5.89
C THR A 204 25.88 11.07 4.41
N ASP A 205 25.56 12.14 3.69
CA ASP A 205 25.35 12.07 2.25
C ASP A 205 26.65 11.79 1.49
N ILE A 206 26.59 10.92 0.48
CA ILE A 206 27.68 10.65 -0.45
C ILE A 206 27.32 11.34 -1.76
N ASN A 207 28.15 12.29 -2.17
CA ASN A 207 27.93 13.03 -3.40
C ASN A 207 28.09 12.13 -4.64
N VAL A 208 27.01 11.92 -5.38
CA VAL A 208 26.97 11.12 -6.62
C VAL A 208 26.58 11.96 -7.86
N GLY A 209 26.72 13.29 -7.78
CA GLY A 209 26.37 14.21 -8.87
C GLY A 209 25.48 15.39 -8.46
N TYR A 210 25.24 15.61 -7.16
CA TYR A 210 24.26 16.60 -6.67
C TYR A 210 24.56 18.04 -7.13
N TYR A 211 25.83 18.44 -7.12
CA TYR A 211 26.21 19.82 -7.48
C TYR A 211 26.15 20.11 -8.98
N THR A 212 26.36 19.09 -9.81
CA THR A 212 26.30 19.20 -11.29
C THR A 212 24.93 18.85 -11.84
N GLY A 213 24.09 18.20 -11.04
CA GLY A 213 22.82 17.64 -11.45
C GLY A 213 22.95 16.34 -12.23
N ASP A 214 24.12 15.69 -12.19
CA ASP A 214 24.40 14.36 -12.79
C ASP A 214 23.77 13.22 -11.97
N ASP A 215 23.28 13.53 -10.77
CA ASP A 215 22.46 12.64 -9.96
C ASP A 215 21.06 12.42 -10.56
N ARG A 216 20.63 13.30 -11.47
CA ARG A 216 19.41 13.14 -12.28
C ARG A 216 19.72 12.26 -13.48
N LEU A 217 19.19 11.04 -13.46
CA LEU A 217 19.52 10.00 -14.42
C LEU A 217 18.60 10.01 -15.63
N PHE A 218 19.18 9.82 -16.80
CA PHE A 218 18.47 9.31 -17.97
C PHE A 218 18.72 7.79 -18.08
N LEU A 219 17.96 7.00 -17.31
CA LEU A 219 18.20 5.57 -17.13
C LEU A 219 17.48 4.73 -18.20
N VAL A 220 18.15 4.51 -19.34
CA VAL A 220 17.68 3.59 -20.40
C VAL A 220 18.52 2.32 -20.45
N SER A 221 19.85 2.49 -20.47
CA SER A 221 20.81 1.39 -20.33
C SER A 221 21.43 1.43 -18.93
N PRO A 222 21.99 0.31 -18.44
CA PRO A 222 22.60 0.29 -17.12
C PRO A 222 23.72 1.33 -16.97
N LEU A 223 23.59 2.19 -15.96
CA LEU A 223 24.54 3.27 -15.66
C LEU A 223 25.45 2.89 -14.51
N ILE A 224 26.73 3.25 -14.60
CA ILE A 224 27.68 3.18 -13.49
C ILE A 224 27.66 4.52 -12.78
N ILE A 225 27.09 4.53 -11.57
CA ILE A 225 27.10 5.69 -10.70
C ILE A 225 28.49 5.79 -10.06
N SER A 226 29.07 6.98 -10.08
CA SER A 226 30.44 7.23 -9.65
C SER A 226 30.46 8.31 -8.58
N HIS A 227 30.98 7.97 -7.41
CA HIS A 227 31.34 8.92 -6.36
C HIS A 227 32.85 9.16 -6.42
N GLU A 228 33.26 10.40 -6.70
CA GLU A 228 34.66 10.81 -6.60
C GLU A 228 35.07 10.91 -5.12
N ILE A 229 36.11 10.18 -4.74
CA ILE A 229 36.69 10.24 -3.39
C ILE A 229 37.62 11.45 -3.32
N ASN A 230 37.03 12.62 -3.04
CA ASN A 230 37.73 13.88 -2.81
C ASN A 230 37.87 14.18 -1.31
N GLN A 231 38.41 15.34 -0.94
CA GLN A 231 38.63 15.74 0.45
C GLN A 231 37.33 15.81 1.28
N GLN A 232 36.18 16.04 0.64
CA GLN A 232 34.87 16.05 1.29
C GLN A 232 34.27 14.64 1.43
N SER A 233 34.86 13.63 0.78
CA SER A 233 34.38 12.26 0.82
C SER A 233 34.62 11.64 2.20
N PRO A 234 33.63 10.91 2.75
CA PRO A 234 33.84 10.08 3.93
C PRO A 234 34.91 8.99 3.76
N PHE A 235 35.29 8.68 2.51
CA PHE A 235 36.29 7.67 2.18
C PHE A 235 37.69 8.24 1.98
N TRP A 236 37.89 9.56 2.18
CA TRP A 236 39.17 10.23 1.92
C TRP A 236 40.35 9.63 2.69
N GLU A 237 40.14 9.29 3.97
CA GLU A 237 41.17 8.73 4.84
C GLU A 237 41.19 7.19 4.87
N ILE A 238 40.38 6.53 4.04
CA ILE A 238 40.22 5.07 4.07
C ILE A 238 41.11 4.42 3.01
N SER A 239 42.15 3.73 3.46
CA SER A 239 42.98 2.89 2.59
C SER A 239 42.38 1.51 2.32
N LYS A 240 42.88 0.82 1.28
CA LYS A 240 42.51 -0.58 0.96
C LYS A 240 42.68 -1.54 2.15
N ALA A 241 43.67 -1.31 3.01
CA ALA A 241 43.94 -2.14 4.17
C ALA A 241 43.01 -1.84 5.35
N GLN A 242 42.48 -0.62 5.45
CA GLN A 242 41.54 -0.21 6.49
C GLN A 242 40.09 -0.56 6.13
N LEU A 243 39.74 -0.55 4.84
CA LEU A 243 38.37 -0.79 4.38
C LEU A 243 37.70 -2.06 4.99
N PRO A 244 38.38 -3.23 5.12
CA PRO A 244 37.77 -4.41 5.74
C PRO A 244 37.61 -4.30 7.26
N LYS A 245 38.33 -3.38 7.91
CA LYS A 245 38.26 -3.13 9.36
C LYS A 245 37.18 -2.11 9.71
N GLU A 246 36.68 -1.38 8.72
CA GLU A 246 35.67 -0.36 8.91
C GLU A 246 34.27 -0.95 8.94
N GLU A 247 33.53 -0.67 10.01
CA GLU A 247 32.12 -1.04 10.14
C GLU A 247 31.24 0.06 9.54
N LEU A 248 31.01 -0.02 8.23
CA LEU A 248 30.20 0.94 7.50
C LEU A 248 29.20 0.28 6.55
N GLU A 249 28.14 1.01 6.23
CA GLU A 249 27.14 0.59 5.26
C GLU A 249 26.80 1.72 4.31
N ILE A 250 26.77 1.44 3.01
CA ILE A 250 26.31 2.40 2.00
C ILE A 250 24.89 2.01 1.61
N VAL A 251 23.95 2.92 1.84
CA VAL A 251 22.56 2.80 1.37
C VAL A 251 22.41 3.65 0.13
N VAL A 252 22.02 3.01 -0.96
CA VAL A 252 21.76 3.65 -2.24
C VAL A 252 20.26 3.73 -2.44
N ILE A 253 19.77 4.88 -2.90
CA ILE A 253 18.36 5.19 -3.07
C ILE A 253 18.18 5.70 -4.50
N LEU A 254 17.34 5.04 -5.28
CA LEU A 254 16.89 5.51 -6.59
C LEU A 254 15.42 5.91 -6.47
N GLU A 255 15.13 7.14 -6.83
CA GLU A 255 13.78 7.71 -6.81
C GLU A 255 13.37 8.14 -8.21
N GLY A 256 12.07 8.17 -8.48
CA GLY A 256 11.53 8.68 -9.73
C GLY A 256 10.07 8.25 -9.90
N MET A 257 9.42 8.82 -10.92
CA MET A 257 8.02 8.57 -11.24
C MET A 257 7.87 7.50 -12.32
N VAL A 258 6.80 6.74 -12.21
CA VAL A 258 6.44 5.71 -13.19
C VAL A 258 5.76 6.39 -14.37
N GLU A 259 6.30 6.28 -15.58
CA GLU A 259 5.75 6.90 -16.80
C GLU A 259 4.23 6.68 -17.04
N ALA A 260 3.67 5.56 -16.58
CA ALA A 260 2.29 5.15 -16.87
C ALA A 260 1.25 5.48 -15.77
N THR A 261 1.64 6.01 -14.61
CA THR A 261 0.73 6.31 -13.48
C THR A 261 0.90 7.74 -13.02
#